data_AF-A0A923NM25-F1
#
_entry.id   AF-A0A923NM25-F1
#
_cell.length_a   1.000
_cell.length_b   1.000
_cell.length_c   1.000
_cell.angle_alpha   90.00
_cell.angle_beta   90.00
_cell.angle_gamma   90.00
#
_symmetry.space_group_name_H-M   'P 1'
#
loop_
_entity.id
_entity.type
_entity.pdbx_description
1 polymer ?
#
loop_
_entity_poly.entity_id
_entity_poly.type
_entity_poly.pdbx_seq_one_letter_code
_entity_poly.pdbx_strand_id
1 'polypeptide(L)'
;MMFDEITYEDIMRIRIEEAEELATKRGMERGIQQGIQKGIQEGIQEGIQEGIQQGVPQGIRQASERIALKMKEKDLPLSEISECTGLSEAAIKAL
;
A
#
# COMPACT_ATOMS: atom_id res chain seq x y z
N MET A 1 56.55 30.92 -19.56
CA MET A 1 55.54 29.96 -19.06
C MET A 1 55.33 30.28 -17.60
N MET A 2 54.23 30.96 -17.28
CA MET A 2 53.87 31.27 -15.89
C MET A 2 52.84 30.20 -15.52
N PHE A 3 53.26 29.20 -14.76
CA PHE A 3 52.30 28.39 -14.01
C PHE A 3 52.02 29.22 -12.76
N ASP A 4 50.81 29.76 -12.65
CA ASP A 4 50.39 30.44 -11.42
C ASP A 4 50.46 29.44 -10.27
N GLU A 5 51.25 29.75 -9.23
CA GLU A 5 51.35 28.91 -8.04
C GLU A 5 50.01 28.94 -7.29
N ILE A 6 49.34 27.78 -7.24
CA ILE A 6 48.11 27.62 -6.47
C ILE A 6 48.41 27.89 -4.99
N THR A 7 47.67 28.82 -4.39
CA THR A 7 47.87 29.18 -2.99
C THR A 7 47.16 28.21 -2.05
N TYR A 8 47.52 28.23 -0.76
CA TYR A 8 46.81 27.45 0.26
C TYR A 8 45.33 27.84 0.37
N GLU A 9 45.00 29.12 0.16
CA GLU A 9 43.62 29.61 0.18
C GLU A 9 42.80 29.03 -0.99
N ASP A 10 43.41 28.88 -2.17
CA ASP A 10 42.79 28.26 -3.34
C ASP A 10 42.47 26.79 -3.10
N ILE A 11 43.42 26.05 -2.49
CA ILE A 11 43.20 24.64 -2.12
C ILE A 11 42.06 24.52 -1.10
N MET A 12 42.01 25.40 -0.09
CA MET A 12 40.95 25.37 0.91
C MET A 12 39.58 25.68 0.32
N ARG A 13 39.49 26.63 -0.62
CA ARG A 13 38.25 26.95 -1.33
C ARG A 13 37.75 25.75 -2.14
N ILE A 14 38.62 25.13 -2.93
CA ILE A 14 38.28 23.93 -3.73
C ILE A 14 37.74 22.82 -2.82
N ARG A 15 38.40 22.57 -1.68
CA ARG A 15 37.95 21.52 -0.75
C ARG A 15 36.61 21.83 -0.09
N ILE A 16 36.30 23.09 0.17
CA ILE A 16 35.00 23.49 0.72
C ILE A 16 33.92 23.29 -0.34
N GLU A 17 34.14 23.74 -1.57
CA GLU A 17 33.20 23.55 -2.69
C GLU A 17 32.93 22.06 -2.95
N GLU A 18 33.97 21.23 -2.98
CA GLU A 18 33.84 19.76 -3.11
C GLU A 18 33.03 19.15 -1.95
N ALA A 19 33.27 19.62 -0.72
CA ALA A 19 32.55 19.13 0.45
C ALA A 19 31.07 19.53 0.43
N GLU A 20 30.75 20.75 0.00
CA GLU A 20 29.38 21.24 -0.17
C GLU A 20 28.64 20.49 -1.28
N GLU A 21 29.29 20.25 -2.42
CA GLU A 21 28.73 19.48 -3.52
C GLU A 21 28.44 18.04 -3.07
N LEU A 22 29.40 17.39 -2.41
CA LEU A 22 29.24 16.04 -1.89
C LEU A 22 28.15 15.95 -0.82
N ALA A 23 28.08 16.94 0.07
CA ALA A 23 27.04 17.02 1.10
C ALA A 23 25.66 17.19 0.47
N THR A 24 25.53 18.09 -0.52
CA THR A 24 24.30 18.34 -1.26
C THR A 24 23.83 17.08 -2.00
N LYS A 25 24.74 16.43 -2.72
CA LYS A 25 24.46 15.19 -3.44
C LYS A 25 24.00 14.09 -2.50
N ARG A 26 24.71 13.86 -1.39
CA ARG A 26 24.33 12.86 -0.38
C ARG A 26 23.01 13.19 0.29
N GLY A 27 22.76 14.47 0.58
CA GLY A 27 21.50 14.93 1.15
C GLY A 27 20.32 14.65 0.22
N MET A 28 20.49 14.97 -1.07
CA MET A 28 19.49 14.72 -2.10
C MET A 28 19.24 13.22 -2.30
N GLU A 29 20.29 12.41 -2.44
CA GLU A 29 20.18 10.96 -2.57
C GLU A 29 19.45 10.33 -1.38
N ARG A 30 19.80 10.73 -0.14
CA ARG A 30 19.12 10.25 1.07
C ARG A 30 17.67 10.69 1.14
N GLY A 31 17.38 11.95 0.82
CA GLY A 31 16.02 12.48 0.82
C GLY A 31 15.12 11.76 -0.18
N ILE A 32 15.63 11.50 -1.39
CA ILE A 32 14.91 10.75 -2.42
C ILE A 32 14.68 9.30 -1.97
N GLN A 33 15.72 8.62 -1.48
CA GLN A 33 15.59 7.24 -1.01
C GLN A 33 14.57 7.10 0.13
N GLN A 34 14.64 7.99 1.13
CA GLN A 34 13.71 7.98 2.25
C GLN A 34 12.28 8.31 1.81
N GLY A 35 12.11 9.31 0.93
CA GLY A 35 10.81 9.68 0.40
C GLY A 35 10.15 8.55 -0.39
N ILE A 36 10.90 7.89 -1.28
CA ILE A 36 10.42 6.75 -2.06
C ILE A 36 10.08 5.58 -1.13
N GLN A 37 10.97 5.22 -0.20
CA GLN A 37 10.75 4.10 0.71
C GLN A 37 9.49 4.32 1.56
N LYS A 38 9.34 5.52 2.13
CA LYS A 38 8.19 5.88 2.95
C LYS A 38 6.90 5.88 2.12
N GLY A 39 6.91 6.52 0.95
CA GLY A 39 5.73 6.58 0.08
C GLY A 39 5.27 5.21 -0.42
N ILE A 40 6.20 4.31 -0.77
CA ILE A 40 5.87 2.94 -1.15
C ILE A 40 5.29 2.16 0.04
N GLN A 41 5.90 2.28 1.22
CA GLN A 41 5.45 1.56 2.40
C GLN A 41 4.04 2.01 2.81
N GLU A 42 3.79 3.32 2.88
CA GLU A 42 2.48 3.88 3.21
C GLU A 42 1.43 3.49 2.16
N GLY A 43 1.73 3.66 0.87
CA GLY A 43 0.79 3.33 -0.19
C GLY A 43 0.43 1.84 -0.26
N ILE A 44 1.38 0.94 -0.03
CA ILE A 44 1.10 -0.51 0.03
C ILE A 44 0.25 -0.84 1.26
N GLN A 45 0.58 -0.26 2.42
CA GLN A 45 -0.14 -0.54 3.66
C GLN A 45 -1.60 -0.08 3.57
N GLU A 46 -1.82 1.16 3.10
CA GLU A 46 -3.17 1.71 2.90
C GLU A 46 -3.95 0.90 1.86
N GLY A 47 -3.34 0.61 0.70
CA GLY A 47 -4.00 -0.15 -0.36
C GLY A 47 -4.40 -1.57 0.06
N ILE A 48 -3.54 -2.27 0.82
CA ILE A 48 -3.87 -3.60 1.37
C ILE A 48 -4.99 -3.50 2.40
N GLN A 49 -4.92 -2.51 3.30
CA GLN A 49 -5.92 -2.34 4.35
C GLN A 49 -7.30 -2.04 3.75
N GLU A 50 -7.40 -1.11 2.81
CA GLU A 50 -8.65 -0.80 2.12
C GLU A 50 -9.18 -1.99 1.32
N GLY A 51 -8.30 -2.66 0.58
CA GLY A 51 -8.65 -3.84 -0.20
C GLY A 51 -9.21 -4.98 0.65
N ILE A 52 -8.61 -5.25 1.81
CA ILE A 52 -9.11 -6.26 2.75
C ILE A 52 -10.41 -5.81 3.40
N GLN A 53 -10.47 -4.56 3.88
CA GLN A 53 -11.63 -4.04 4.60
C GLN A 53 -12.89 -4.03 3.74
N GLN A 54 -12.77 -3.79 2.44
CA GLN A 54 -13.92 -3.79 1.51
C GLN A 54 -14.12 -5.15 0.84
N GLY A 55 -13.04 -5.77 0.35
CA GLY A 55 -13.12 -6.97 -0.47
C GLY A 55 -13.49 -8.23 0.30
N VAL A 56 -12.96 -8.41 1.52
CA VAL A 56 -13.23 -9.63 2.30
C VAL A 56 -14.70 -9.72 2.74
N PRO A 57 -15.31 -8.68 3.35
CA PRO A 57 -16.73 -8.74 3.70
C PRO A 57 -17.64 -8.90 2.49
N GLN A 58 -17.34 -8.25 1.36
CA GLN A 58 -18.10 -8.41 0.13
C GLN A 58 -18.00 -9.84 -0.40
N GLY A 59 -16.80 -10.43 -0.41
CA GLY A 59 -16.57 -11.80 -0.85
C GLY A 59 -17.30 -12.82 0.04
N ILE A 60 -17.23 -12.66 1.37
CA ILE A 60 -17.95 -13.51 2.33
C ILE A 60 -19.46 -13.42 2.08
N ARG A 61 -20.00 -12.21 1.94
CA ARG A 61 -21.43 -12.01 1.66
C ARG A 61 -21.85 -12.68 0.35
N GLN A 62 -21.12 -12.46 -0.74
CA GLN A 62 -21.41 -13.07 -2.04
C GLN A 62 -21.33 -14.60 -1.99
N ALA A 63 -20.41 -15.16 -1.20
CA ALA A 63 -20.31 -16.60 -0.98
C ALA A 63 -21.55 -17.12 -0.23
N SER A 64 -21.95 -16.48 0.87
CA SER A 64 -23.16 -16.84 1.62
C SER A 64 -24.42 -16.77 0.74
N GLU A 65 -24.59 -15.71 -0.05
CA GLU A 65 -25.72 -15.55 -0.98
C GLU A 65 -25.73 -16.66 -2.05
N ARG A 66 -24.57 -16.99 -2.63
CA ARG A 66 -24.46 -18.08 -3.61
C ARG A 66 -24.78 -19.45 -3.02
N ILE A 67 -24.36 -19.70 -1.78
CA ILE A 67 -24.68 -20.95 -1.07
C ILE A 67 -26.18 -21.02 -0.80
N ALA A 68 -26.79 -19.92 -0.33
CA ALA A 68 -28.23 -19.86 -0.07
C ALA A 68 -29.05 -20.13 -1.33
N LEU A 69 -28.66 -19.56 -2.48
CA LEU A 69 -29.32 -19.83 -3.78
C LEU A 69 -29.28 -21.32 -4.13
N LYS A 70 -28.11 -21.95 -4.02
CA LYS A 70 -27.97 -23.40 -4.30
C LYS A 70 -28.76 -24.28 -3.34
N MET A 71 -28.92 -23.85 -2.09
CA MET A 71 -29.73 -24.59 -1.12
C MET A 71 -31.23 -24.44 -1.40
N LYS A 72 -31.65 -23.24 -1.82
CA LYS A 72 -33.03 -22.95 -2.26
C LYS A 72 -33.41 -23.76 -3.50
N GLU A 73 -32.48 -23.91 -4.46
CA GLU A 73 -32.65 -24.81 -5.62
C GLU A 73 -32.85 -26.29 -5.25
N LYS A 74 -32.44 -26.68 -4.04
CA LYS A 74 -32.60 -28.04 -3.51
C LYS A 74 -33.84 -28.20 -2.62
N ASP A 75 -34.73 -27.20 -2.61
CA ASP A 75 -35.94 -27.15 -1.78
C ASP A 75 -35.66 -27.34 -0.27
N LEU A 76 -34.47 -26.92 0.19
CA LEU A 76 -34.14 -26.92 1.61
C LEU A 76 -34.98 -25.86 2.36
N PRO A 77 -35.42 -26.14 3.59
CA PRO A 77 -36.24 -25.20 4.36
C PRO A 77 -35.44 -23.94 4.72
N LEU A 78 -36.10 -22.79 4.69
CA LEU A 78 -35.47 -21.48 4.91
C LEU A 78 -34.73 -21.39 6.25
N SER A 79 -35.21 -22.10 7.28
CA SER A 79 -34.56 -22.18 8.58
C SER A 79 -33.18 -22.85 8.51
N GLU A 80 -33.05 -23.95 7.77
CA GLU A 80 -31.76 -24.64 7.58
C GLU A 80 -30.80 -23.79 6.74
N ILE A 81 -31.32 -23.12 5.70
CA ILE A 81 -30.52 -22.21 4.88
C ILE A 81 -30.00 -21.03 5.72
N SER A 82 -30.85 -20.47 6.58
CA SER A 82 -30.50 -19.39 7.50
C SER A 82 -29.41 -19.83 8.48
N GLU A 83 -29.55 -21.03 9.04
CA GLU A 83 -28.56 -21.60 9.98
C GLU A 83 -27.21 -21.85 9.31
N CYS A 84 -27.19 -22.36 8.08
CA CYS A 84 -25.93 -22.65 7.37
C CYS A 84 -25.24 -21.40 6.79
N THR A 85 -25.99 -20.38 6.37
CA THR A 85 -25.43 -19.24 5.62
C THR A 85 -25.28 -17.98 6.45
N GLY A 86 -25.90 -17.94 7.64
CA GLY A 86 -25.94 -16.76 8.51
C GLY A 86 -26.81 -15.61 7.96
N LEU A 87 -27.53 -15.83 6.86
CA LEU A 87 -28.46 -14.87 6.29
C LEU A 87 -29.82 -14.97 6.97
N SER A 88 -30.51 -13.84 7.15
CA SER A 88 -31.87 -13.87 7.66
C SER A 88 -32.83 -14.50 6.63
N GLU A 89 -33.90 -15.13 7.10
CA GLU A 89 -34.93 -15.66 6.20
C GLU A 89 -35.50 -14.61 5.25
N ALA A 90 -35.59 -13.35 5.68
CA ALA A 90 -36.01 -12.24 4.83
C ALA A 90 -35.00 -11.99 3.69
N ALA A 91 -33.70 -12.04 3.98
CA ALA A 91 -32.66 -11.94 2.96
C ALA A 91 -32.72 -13.14 2.00
N ILE A 92 -32.88 -14.36 2.50
CA ILE A 92 -32.98 -15.58 1.68
C ILE A 92 -34.24 -15.56 0.78
N LYS A 93 -35.35 -15.00 1.25
CA LYS A 93 -36.56 -14.79 0.43
C LYS A 93 -36.33 -13.76 -0.68
N ALA A 94 -35.48 -12.76 -0.45
CA ALA A 94 -35.16 -11.71 -1.40
C ALA A 94 -34.08 -12.09 -2.42
N LEU A 95 -33.31 -13.16 -2.17
CA LEU A 95 -32.40 -13.80 -3.13
C LEU A 95 -33.16 -14.61 -4.19
#